data_AF-A0A7C6BK31-F1
#
_entry.id   AF-A0A7C6BK31-F1
#
_cell.length_a   1.000
_cell.length_b   1.000
_cell.length_c   1.000
_cell.angle_alpha   90.00
_cell.angle_beta   90.00
_cell.angle_gamma   90.00
#
_symmetry.space_group_name_H-M   'P 1'
#
loop_
_entity.id
_entity.type
_entity.pdbx_description
1 polymer ?
#
loop_
_entity_poly.entity_id
_entity_poly.type
_entity_poly.pdbx_seq_one_letter_code
_entity_poly.pdbx_strand_id
1 'polypeptide(L)'
;MKKLSFLAVVVLLAFLITSCTPTPTPSPTPTPTTTPPTGTTAPSISIVRDGGWAGKIIQSGDPVRFNQDIFFQGTAPSSSIIKVYLNNTLVEQTQSSPAGEWNLMINSLSTETTFNLSFTATQGSLAESSATPFSIVVDGTKPYIQSLSAKADTILGAAPTITVNFNEEIVVVDMNTFSLPAVWGFSSIGASVFHTTQVAMNAGNQSVTLTGNFLSDFLVMGDTIVVTFFYVPAMGVTDKAGNAFNATINFATGVVAAP
;
A
#
# COMPACT_ATOMS: atom_id res chain seq x y z
N MET A 1 36.13 40.05 -94.00
CA MET A 1 35.72 41.47 -94.11
C MET A 1 35.08 41.90 -92.79
N LYS A 2 35.42 43.11 -92.30
CA LYS A 2 34.93 43.80 -91.07
C LYS A 2 35.46 43.20 -89.74
N LYS A 3 36.42 43.81 -89.00
CA LYS A 3 36.43 45.10 -88.24
C LYS A 3 35.15 45.23 -87.39
N LEU A 4 35.12 45.47 -86.08
CA LEU A 4 35.93 46.34 -85.22
C LEU A 4 35.45 46.16 -83.74
N SER A 5 36.30 46.48 -82.74
CA SER A 5 35.92 47.19 -81.47
C SER A 5 35.09 46.44 -80.40
N PHE A 6 35.26 46.49 -79.07
CA PHE A 6 36.05 47.24 -78.05
C PHE A 6 35.92 46.43 -76.72
N LEU A 7 37.01 46.10 -76.01
CA LEU A 7 37.43 46.63 -74.70
C LEU A 7 36.41 46.60 -73.52
N ALA A 8 36.63 45.69 -72.54
CA ALA A 8 36.51 45.88 -71.06
C ALA A 8 36.70 44.51 -70.35
N VAL A 9 37.90 44.14 -69.86
CA VAL A 9 38.44 44.39 -68.50
C VAL A 9 37.90 43.42 -67.43
N VAL A 10 38.81 42.51 -67.03
CA VAL A 10 39.01 41.87 -65.70
C VAL A 10 38.06 40.76 -65.27
N VAL A 11 38.57 39.52 -65.12
CA VAL A 11 38.78 38.86 -63.82
C VAL A 11 39.94 37.85 -63.93
N LEU A 12 40.88 38.00 -63.00
CA LEU A 12 42.10 37.24 -62.77
C LEU A 12 41.78 35.81 -62.31
N LEU A 13 42.19 34.79 -63.07
CA LEU A 13 42.11 33.37 -62.67
C LEU A 13 43.50 32.90 -62.25
N ALA A 14 43.81 33.01 -60.97
CA ALA A 14 45.05 32.48 -60.38
C ALA A 14 44.79 31.08 -59.81
N PHE A 15 45.49 30.10 -60.37
CA PHE A 15 45.54 28.71 -59.91
C PHE A 15 46.11 28.64 -58.48
N LEU A 16 45.31 28.15 -57.53
CA LEU A 16 45.76 27.83 -56.18
C LEU A 16 46.24 26.37 -56.13
N ILE A 17 47.53 26.24 -55.86
CA ILE A 17 48.24 25.01 -55.48
C ILE A 17 47.61 24.38 -54.24
N THR A 18 47.31 23.09 -54.31
CA THR A 18 46.78 22.28 -53.21
C THR A 18 47.88 21.97 -52.18
N SER A 19 47.79 22.59 -51.00
CA SER A 19 48.47 22.10 -49.80
C SER A 19 47.49 21.27 -48.95
N CYS A 20 47.72 19.95 -48.85
CA CYS A 20 47.03 19.10 -47.89
C CYS A 20 47.53 19.44 -46.48
N THR A 21 46.69 20.06 -45.67
CA THR A 21 46.87 20.12 -44.20
C THR A 21 46.22 18.87 -43.59
N PRO A 22 46.91 18.12 -42.71
CA PRO A 22 46.28 17.03 -41.98
C PRO A 22 45.21 17.59 -41.03
N THR A 23 43.99 17.06 -41.14
CA THR A 23 42.90 17.33 -40.19
C THR A 23 43.36 17.02 -38.77
N PRO A 24 43.18 17.91 -37.78
CA PRO A 24 43.48 17.58 -36.39
C PRO A 24 42.55 16.46 -35.93
N THR A 25 43.13 15.31 -35.57
CA THR A 25 42.41 14.23 -34.89
C THR A 25 41.72 14.79 -33.65
N PRO A 26 40.41 14.56 -33.42
CA PRO A 26 39.77 14.97 -32.19
C PRO A 26 40.50 14.31 -31.01
N SER A 27 40.98 15.14 -30.07
CA SER A 27 41.53 14.66 -28.81
C SER A 27 40.49 13.74 -28.14
N PRO A 28 40.86 12.57 -27.59
CA PRO A 28 39.92 11.74 -26.86
C PRO A 28 39.32 12.57 -25.73
N THR A 29 37.99 12.72 -25.72
CA THR A 29 37.27 13.25 -24.57
C THR A 29 37.68 12.40 -23.36
N PRO A 30 38.17 12.99 -22.26
CA PRO A 30 38.46 12.21 -21.07
C PRO A 30 37.18 11.48 -20.67
N THR A 31 37.22 10.14 -20.67
CA THR A 31 36.17 9.33 -20.07
C THR A 31 35.96 9.86 -18.66
N PRO A 32 34.73 10.20 -18.22
CA PRO A 32 34.50 10.61 -16.85
C PRO A 32 35.01 9.49 -15.95
N THR A 33 36.09 9.75 -15.24
CA THR A 33 36.61 8.84 -14.21
C THR A 33 35.54 8.81 -13.13
N THR A 34 34.70 7.78 -13.13
CA THR A 34 33.80 7.52 -12.01
C THR A 34 34.69 7.28 -10.80
N THR A 35 34.74 8.25 -9.88
CA THR A 35 35.40 8.05 -8.59
C THR A 35 34.80 6.79 -7.96
N PRO A 36 35.62 5.82 -7.52
CA PRO A 36 35.10 4.67 -6.78
C PRO A 36 34.21 5.16 -5.64
N PRO A 37 33.05 4.53 -5.39
CA PRO A 37 32.17 4.96 -4.31
C PRO A 37 32.99 4.98 -3.01
N THR A 38 33.12 6.16 -2.41
CA THR A 38 33.92 6.37 -1.20
C THR A 38 33.20 5.93 0.08
N GLY A 39 32.05 5.28 -0.06
CA GLY A 39 31.20 4.84 1.05
C GLY A 39 30.67 3.43 0.82
N THR A 40 30.18 2.83 1.90
CA THR A 40 29.53 1.52 1.87
C THR A 40 28.27 1.59 1.01
N THR A 41 28.02 0.59 0.17
CA THR A 41 26.74 0.48 -0.56
C THR A 41 25.60 0.19 0.42
N ALA A 42 24.44 0.82 0.21
CA ALA A 42 23.27 0.62 1.07
C ALA A 42 22.75 -0.82 1.03
N PRO A 43 22.22 -1.36 2.14
CA PRO A 43 21.58 -2.67 2.15
C PRO A 43 20.25 -2.62 1.38
N SER A 44 19.89 -3.69 0.68
CA SER A 44 18.57 -3.86 0.06
C SER A 44 17.68 -4.69 0.96
N ILE A 45 16.38 -4.39 1.03
CA ILE A 45 15.37 -5.23 1.67
C ILE A 45 14.64 -5.99 0.56
N SER A 46 14.66 -7.33 0.60
CA SER A 46 14.06 -8.18 -0.44
C SER A 46 12.73 -8.78 -0.04
N ILE A 47 12.60 -9.23 1.21
CA ILE A 47 11.37 -9.83 1.75
C ILE A 47 11.17 -9.35 3.18
N VAL A 48 9.95 -8.93 3.50
CA VAL A 48 9.53 -8.65 4.87
C VAL A 48 8.29 -9.49 5.19
N ARG A 49 8.24 -10.06 6.40
CA ARG A 49 7.13 -10.91 6.84
C ARG A 49 6.60 -10.50 8.21
N ASP A 50 5.29 -10.53 8.36
CA ASP A 50 4.57 -10.39 9.63
C ASP A 50 4.28 -11.78 10.23
N GLY A 51 4.77 -12.03 11.45
CA GLY A 51 4.64 -13.31 12.15
C GLY A 51 5.85 -14.26 11.97
N GLY A 52 7.05 -13.70 11.86
CA GLY A 52 8.30 -14.46 11.74
C GLY A 52 8.56 -15.06 10.35
N TRP A 53 9.43 -16.08 10.28
CA TRP A 53 9.93 -16.66 9.02
C TRP A 53 8.83 -17.21 8.10
N ALA A 54 7.77 -17.80 8.67
CA ALA A 54 6.64 -18.35 7.92
C ALA A 54 5.47 -17.36 7.77
N GLY A 55 5.69 -16.11 8.19
CA GLY A 55 4.71 -15.05 8.21
C GLY A 55 4.24 -14.58 6.82
N LYS A 56 3.14 -13.82 6.84
CA LYS A 56 2.57 -13.14 5.66
C LYS A 56 3.60 -12.16 5.10
N ILE A 57 3.83 -12.18 3.78
CA ILE A 57 4.71 -11.18 3.14
C ILE A 57 4.00 -9.83 3.16
N ILE A 58 4.71 -8.79 3.61
CA ILE A 58 4.21 -7.42 3.72
C ILE A 58 5.10 -6.44 2.96
N GLN A 59 4.51 -5.32 2.57
CA GLN A 59 5.19 -4.17 1.95
C GLN A 59 5.37 -3.04 2.97
N SER A 60 6.23 -2.08 2.62
CA SER A 60 6.39 -0.87 3.42
C SER A 60 5.06 -0.11 3.49
N GLY A 61 4.61 0.19 4.71
CA GLY A 61 3.34 0.84 4.99
C GLY A 61 2.16 -0.11 5.22
N ASP A 62 2.34 -1.42 5.06
CA ASP A 62 1.31 -2.38 5.43
C ASP A 62 1.12 -2.40 6.96
N PRO A 63 -0.13 -2.58 7.42
CA PRO A 63 -0.42 -2.67 8.84
C PRO A 63 -0.06 -4.05 9.41
N VAL A 64 0.40 -4.07 10.66
CA VAL A 64 0.71 -5.28 11.45
C VAL A 64 0.13 -5.14 12.85
N ARG A 65 -0.14 -6.27 13.51
CA ARG A 65 -0.67 -6.26 14.88
C ARG A 65 0.36 -5.77 15.89
N PHE A 66 -0.09 -5.55 17.12
CA PHE A 66 0.80 -5.35 18.26
C PHE A 66 1.70 -6.55 18.50
N ASN A 67 2.92 -6.27 18.97
CA ASN A 67 3.89 -7.26 19.46
C ASN A 67 4.11 -8.41 18.47
N GLN A 68 4.19 -8.11 17.18
CA GLN A 68 4.48 -9.08 16.13
C GLN A 68 5.97 -9.13 15.83
N ASP A 69 6.48 -10.33 15.63
CA ASP A 69 7.81 -10.54 15.07
C ASP A 69 7.79 -10.23 13.57
N ILE A 70 8.46 -9.15 13.19
CA ILE A 70 8.63 -8.74 11.80
C ILE A 70 9.99 -9.21 11.31
N PHE A 71 9.97 -10.11 10.34
CA PHE A 71 11.17 -10.75 9.82
C PHE A 71 11.61 -10.09 8.51
N PHE A 72 12.84 -9.57 8.49
CA PHE A 72 13.44 -8.90 7.35
C PHE A 72 14.52 -9.78 6.72
N GLN A 73 14.54 -9.81 5.39
CA GLN A 73 15.58 -10.40 4.58
C GLN A 73 16.08 -9.40 3.57
N GLY A 74 17.36 -9.51 3.22
CA GLY A 74 17.95 -8.60 2.27
C GLY A 74 19.35 -8.99 1.84
N THR A 75 19.96 -8.07 1.11
CA THR A 75 21.37 -8.15 0.73
C THR A 75 22.11 -6.90 1.14
N ALA A 76 23.41 -7.00 1.38
CA ALA A 76 24.30 -5.91 1.71
C ALA A 76 25.72 -6.27 1.20
N PRO A 77 26.68 -5.34 1.21
CA PRO A 77 28.07 -5.68 0.93
C PRO A 77 28.55 -6.84 1.81
N SER A 78 29.35 -7.75 1.26
CA SER A 78 29.78 -8.97 1.97
C SER A 78 30.40 -8.66 3.33
N SER A 79 30.01 -9.45 4.34
CA SER A 79 30.49 -9.34 5.72
C SER A 79 30.35 -7.94 6.36
N SER A 80 29.50 -7.07 5.81
CA SER A 80 29.18 -5.76 6.37
C SER A 80 28.23 -5.86 7.57
N ILE A 81 28.25 -4.83 8.42
CA ILE A 81 27.33 -4.65 9.54
C ILE A 81 26.15 -3.79 9.04
N ILE A 82 24.95 -4.35 9.10
CA ILE A 82 23.70 -3.66 8.85
C ILE A 82 23.22 -3.07 10.17
N LYS A 83 22.90 -1.78 10.17
CA LYS A 83 22.36 -1.06 11.32
C LYS A 83 20.93 -0.65 11.03
N VAL A 84 20.06 -0.83 12.00
CA VAL A 84 18.65 -0.43 11.90
C VAL A 84 18.35 0.68 12.89
N TYR A 85 17.86 1.79 12.37
CA TYR A 85 17.51 2.95 13.15
C TYR A 85 16.01 3.15 13.20
N LEU A 86 15.48 3.46 14.39
CA LEU A 86 14.14 3.99 14.60
C LEU A 86 14.28 5.43 15.12
N ASN A 87 13.72 6.40 14.40
CA ASN A 87 13.80 7.83 14.77
C ASN A 87 15.25 8.26 15.09
N ASN A 88 16.19 7.90 14.21
CA ASN A 88 17.63 8.14 14.34
C ASN A 88 18.35 7.45 15.52
N THR A 89 17.65 6.62 16.30
CA THR A 89 18.24 5.81 17.36
C THR A 89 18.53 4.40 16.84
N LEU A 90 19.75 3.92 17.01
CA LEU A 90 20.10 2.52 16.67
C LEU A 90 19.30 1.59 17.57
N VAL A 91 18.42 0.77 16.97
CA VAL A 91 17.58 -0.18 17.69
C VAL A 91 18.04 -1.61 17.52
N GLU A 92 18.66 -1.93 16.39
CA GLU A 92 19.12 -3.28 16.11
C GLU A 92 20.30 -3.29 15.13
N GLN A 93 21.06 -4.38 15.10
CA GLN A 93 22.11 -4.59 14.10
C GLN A 93 22.28 -6.08 13.77
N THR A 94 22.66 -6.38 12.54
CA THR A 94 22.99 -7.74 12.09
C THR A 94 24.19 -7.70 11.14
N GLN A 95 24.78 -8.86 10.86
CA GLN A 95 25.87 -8.98 9.91
C GLN A 95 25.41 -9.74 8.67
N SER A 96 25.79 -9.22 7.49
CA SER A 96 25.65 -9.98 6.24
C SER A 96 26.63 -11.15 6.17
N SER A 97 26.20 -12.22 5.53
CA SER A 97 27.05 -13.35 5.21
C SER A 97 28.18 -12.94 4.24
N PRO A 98 29.19 -13.80 4.00
CA PRO A 98 30.19 -13.58 2.95
C PRO A 98 29.57 -13.47 1.54
N ALA A 99 28.38 -14.04 1.33
CA ALA A 99 27.62 -13.90 0.08
C ALA A 99 26.78 -12.61 0.03
N GLY A 100 26.75 -11.82 1.11
CA GLY A 100 26.00 -10.57 1.20
C GLY A 100 24.58 -10.72 1.71
N GLU A 101 24.10 -11.93 1.98
CA GLU A 101 22.74 -12.16 2.50
C GLU A 101 22.65 -11.79 3.98
N TRP A 102 21.54 -11.19 4.40
CA TRP A 102 21.27 -10.94 5.81
C TRP A 102 19.81 -11.19 6.15
N ASN A 103 19.58 -11.48 7.43
CA ASN A 103 18.26 -11.51 8.02
C ASN A 103 18.29 -10.95 9.44
N LEU A 104 17.16 -10.42 9.88
CA LEU A 104 16.95 -9.93 11.24
C LEU A 104 15.47 -9.93 11.58
N MET A 105 15.18 -9.92 12.87
CA MET A 105 13.83 -9.87 13.40
C MET A 105 13.68 -8.63 14.27
N ILE A 106 12.62 -7.86 14.07
CA ILE A 106 12.26 -6.69 14.88
C ILE A 106 10.84 -6.90 15.39
N ASN A 107 10.62 -6.58 16.67
CA ASN A 107 9.29 -6.64 17.26
C ASN A 107 8.52 -5.35 16.96
N SER A 108 7.27 -5.46 16.50
CA SER A 108 6.38 -4.31 16.38
C SER A 108 6.02 -3.77 17.76
N LEU A 109 5.62 -2.50 17.80
CA LEU A 109 5.31 -1.80 19.04
C LEU A 109 3.98 -2.29 19.65
N SER A 110 3.74 -1.94 20.91
CA SER A 110 2.54 -2.30 21.67
C SER A 110 1.41 -1.25 21.58
N THR A 111 1.64 -0.17 20.82
CA THR A 111 0.71 0.95 20.66
C THR A 111 0.52 1.27 19.19
N GLU A 112 -0.67 1.74 18.82
CA GLU A 112 -0.93 2.20 17.46
C GLU A 112 -0.04 3.36 17.10
N THR A 113 0.76 3.18 16.05
CA THR A 113 1.67 4.19 15.55
C THR A 113 2.25 3.74 14.21
N THR A 114 2.77 4.69 13.45
CA THR A 114 3.65 4.37 12.33
C THR A 114 5.08 4.59 12.78
N PHE A 115 5.92 3.58 12.60
CA PHE A 115 7.35 3.71 12.88
C PHE A 115 8.17 3.48 11.61
N ASN A 116 9.13 4.38 11.39
CA ASN A 116 9.96 4.40 10.20
C ASN A 116 11.35 3.86 10.55
N LEU A 117 11.68 2.72 9.96
CA LEU A 117 13.00 2.11 10.05
C LEU A 117 13.89 2.64 8.94
N SER A 118 15.16 2.85 9.28
CA SER A 118 16.21 3.20 8.33
C SER A 118 17.33 2.17 8.44
N PHE A 119 17.62 1.47 7.34
CA PHE A 119 18.66 0.45 7.28
C PHE A 119 19.89 1.02 6.59
N THR A 120 21.04 1.00 7.26
CA THR A 120 22.33 1.40 6.69
C THR A 120 23.31 0.24 6.79
N ALA A 121 24.45 0.33 6.10
CA ALA A 121 25.53 -0.63 6.21
C ALA A 121 26.88 0.07 6.44
N THR A 122 27.76 -0.60 7.18
CA THR A 122 29.18 -0.23 7.33
C THR A 122 30.06 -1.40 6.90
N GLN A 123 31.00 -1.17 5.98
CA GLN A 123 31.96 -2.16 5.51
C GLN A 123 33.41 -1.71 5.76
N GLY A 124 34.10 -2.40 6.67
CA GLY A 124 35.47 -2.06 7.03
C GLY A 124 35.59 -0.62 7.53
N SER A 125 36.52 0.14 6.95
CA SER A 125 36.74 1.57 7.27
C SER A 125 36.01 2.53 6.33
N LEU A 126 35.14 2.04 5.45
CA LEU A 126 34.34 2.91 4.58
C LEU A 126 33.31 3.68 5.40
N ALA A 127 32.92 4.85 4.90
CA ALA A 127 31.82 5.60 5.49
C ALA A 127 30.52 4.76 5.46
N GLU A 128 29.65 5.01 6.45
CA GLU A 128 28.33 4.39 6.52
C GLU A 128 27.50 4.76 5.28
N SER A 129 26.71 3.81 4.80
CA SER A 129 25.90 3.98 3.59
C SER A 129 24.76 5.00 3.78
N SER A 130 24.12 5.38 2.67
CA SER A 130 22.77 5.94 2.73
C SER A 130 21.78 4.94 3.34
N ALA A 131 20.63 5.45 3.83
CA ALA A 131 19.58 4.63 4.41
C ALA A 131 18.63 4.06 3.35
N THR A 132 18.26 2.80 3.53
CA THR A 132 17.11 2.15 2.87
C THR A 132 15.92 2.20 3.84
N PRO A 133 14.84 2.93 3.52
CA PRO A 133 13.72 3.10 4.44
C PRO A 133 12.75 1.92 4.39
N PHE A 134 12.08 1.65 5.51
CA PHE A 134 10.91 0.77 5.58
C PHE A 134 9.96 1.24 6.68
N SER A 135 8.69 1.42 6.37
CA SER A 135 7.67 1.86 7.32
C SER A 135 6.79 0.70 7.76
N ILE A 136 6.48 0.63 9.04
CA ILE A 136 5.52 -0.31 9.61
C ILE A 136 4.39 0.51 10.25
N VAL A 137 3.16 0.20 9.89
CA VAL A 137 1.96 0.74 10.55
C VAL A 137 1.54 -0.29 11.59
N VAL A 138 1.61 0.08 12.86
CA VAL A 138 1.14 -0.77 13.96
C VAL A 138 -0.32 -0.46 14.20
N ASP A 139 -1.15 -1.49 14.07
CA ASP A 139 -2.60 -1.41 14.21
C ASP A 139 -3.09 -2.61 15.03
N GLY A 140 -3.68 -2.32 16.18
CA GLY A 140 -4.27 -3.35 17.04
C GLY A 140 -5.74 -3.09 17.33
N THR A 141 -6.36 -2.13 16.66
CA THR A 141 -7.81 -1.97 16.71
C THR A 141 -8.42 -3.15 15.98
N LYS A 142 -9.40 -3.78 16.61
CA LYS A 142 -10.14 -4.87 15.99
C LYS A 142 -11.23 -4.27 15.12
N PRO A 143 -11.56 -4.90 13.98
CA PRO A 143 -12.72 -4.48 13.22
C PRO A 143 -14.00 -4.75 14.02
N TYR A 144 -14.93 -3.79 13.95
CA TYR A 144 -16.25 -3.82 14.56
C TYR A 144 -17.26 -3.05 13.70
N ILE A 145 -18.55 -3.25 13.97
CA ILE A 145 -19.59 -2.46 13.31
C ILE A 145 -19.63 -1.07 13.94
N GLN A 146 -19.29 -0.06 13.15
CA GLN A 146 -19.24 1.33 13.58
C GLN A 146 -20.60 2.01 13.56
N SER A 147 -21.38 1.78 12.51
CA SER A 147 -22.66 2.45 12.29
C SER A 147 -23.51 1.71 11.26
N LEU A 148 -24.77 2.13 11.12
CA LEU A 148 -25.61 1.80 9.98
C LEU A 148 -26.26 3.07 9.42
N SER A 149 -26.73 2.98 8.18
CA SER A 149 -27.56 3.99 7.55
C SER A 149 -28.64 3.32 6.71
N ALA A 150 -29.83 3.91 6.73
CA ALA A 150 -30.97 3.47 5.95
C ALA A 150 -31.87 4.65 5.62
N LYS A 151 -32.63 4.54 4.54
CA LYS A 151 -33.57 5.56 4.08
C LYS A 151 -34.96 4.95 3.99
N ALA A 152 -35.96 5.76 4.24
CA ALA A 152 -37.35 5.35 4.06
C ALA A 152 -37.63 5.05 2.59
N ASP A 153 -38.53 4.11 2.36
CA ASP A 153 -38.88 3.67 1.02
C ASP A 153 -39.58 4.77 0.23
N THR A 154 -39.33 4.78 -1.08
CA THR A 154 -40.10 5.60 -2.01
C THR A 154 -41.25 4.80 -2.59
N ILE A 155 -42.36 5.46 -2.91
CA ILE A 155 -43.50 4.81 -3.55
C ILE A 155 -43.06 4.23 -4.90
N LEU A 156 -43.23 2.91 -5.08
CA LEU A 156 -42.74 2.16 -6.25
C LEU A 156 -41.20 2.19 -6.43
N GLY A 157 -40.47 2.40 -5.34
CA GLY A 157 -39.00 2.40 -5.30
C GLY A 157 -38.38 1.01 -5.47
N ALA A 158 -37.06 0.94 -5.42
CA ALA A 158 -36.31 -0.31 -5.35
C ALA A 158 -36.53 -1.02 -4.00
N ALA A 159 -36.03 -2.26 -3.88
CA ALA A 159 -36.06 -2.99 -2.61
C ALA A 159 -35.36 -2.16 -1.51
N PRO A 160 -35.87 -2.16 -0.27
CA PRO A 160 -35.24 -1.42 0.82
C PRO A 160 -33.81 -1.92 1.03
N THR A 161 -32.91 -1.00 1.38
CA THR A 161 -31.51 -1.32 1.67
C THR A 161 -31.05 -0.71 2.98
N ILE A 162 -30.20 -1.44 3.70
CA ILE A 162 -29.50 -0.95 4.88
C ILE A 162 -28.00 -1.08 4.61
N THR A 163 -27.25 0.00 4.79
CA THR A 163 -25.78 -0.03 4.71
C THR A 163 -25.21 -0.07 6.11
N VAL A 164 -24.40 -1.09 6.39
CA VAL A 164 -23.69 -1.26 7.66
C VAL A 164 -22.21 -0.94 7.42
N ASN A 165 -21.67 -0.03 8.22
CA ASN A 165 -20.28 0.41 8.11
C ASN A 165 -19.44 -0.20 9.22
N PHE A 166 -18.24 -0.65 8.87
CA PHE A 166 -17.20 -1.05 9.79
C PHE A 166 -16.33 0.16 10.14
N ASN A 167 -15.63 0.13 11.27
CA ASN A 167 -14.69 1.18 11.66
C ASN A 167 -13.48 1.28 10.71
N GLU A 168 -13.22 0.22 9.96
CA GLU A 168 -12.05 0.07 9.10
C GLU A 168 -12.34 -0.94 7.97
N GLU A 169 -11.38 -1.10 7.06
CA GLU A 169 -11.46 -2.10 6.00
C GLU A 169 -11.32 -3.52 6.58
N ILE A 170 -12.25 -4.40 6.20
CA ILE A 170 -12.20 -5.82 6.60
C ILE A 170 -11.69 -6.72 5.47
N VAL A 171 -10.97 -7.76 5.88
CA VAL A 171 -10.58 -8.91 5.07
C VAL A 171 -11.43 -10.09 5.50
N VAL A 172 -12.09 -10.74 4.56
CA VAL A 172 -12.98 -11.87 4.84
C VAL A 172 -12.46 -13.10 4.10
N VAL A 173 -12.16 -14.17 4.84
CA VAL A 173 -11.65 -15.42 4.28
C VAL A 173 -12.75 -16.21 3.59
N ASP A 174 -13.89 -16.40 4.25
CA ASP A 174 -15.05 -17.10 3.68
C ASP A 174 -16.19 -16.13 3.39
N MET A 175 -16.18 -15.61 2.15
CA MET A 175 -17.21 -14.68 1.70
C MET A 175 -18.58 -15.34 1.53
N ASN A 176 -18.64 -16.65 1.31
CA ASN A 176 -19.93 -17.34 1.20
C ASN A 176 -20.65 -17.34 2.54
N THR A 177 -19.95 -17.69 3.62
CA THR A 177 -20.53 -17.67 4.96
C THR A 177 -20.89 -16.25 5.40
N PHE A 178 -20.04 -15.25 5.11
CA PHE A 178 -20.31 -13.85 5.47
C PHE A 178 -21.50 -13.24 4.72
N SER A 179 -21.72 -13.64 3.48
CA SER A 179 -22.84 -13.15 2.66
C SER A 179 -24.15 -13.92 2.90
N LEU A 180 -24.18 -14.89 3.82
CA LEU A 180 -25.41 -15.58 4.18
C LEU A 180 -26.37 -14.60 4.88
N PRO A 181 -27.62 -14.42 4.38
CA PRO A 181 -28.57 -13.54 5.05
C PRO A 181 -28.87 -13.92 6.50
N ALA A 182 -28.74 -15.20 6.85
CA ALA A 182 -28.97 -15.71 8.20
C ALA A 182 -28.01 -15.15 9.26
N VAL A 183 -26.81 -14.66 8.88
CA VAL A 183 -25.89 -14.02 9.84
C VAL A 183 -26.16 -12.52 10.02
N TRP A 184 -27.15 -11.97 9.31
CA TRP A 184 -27.55 -10.56 9.32
C TRP A 184 -29.01 -10.42 9.75
N GLY A 185 -29.22 -10.30 11.05
CA GLY A 185 -30.54 -10.10 11.66
C GLY A 185 -30.98 -8.64 11.64
N PHE A 186 -32.29 -8.43 11.67
CA PHE A 186 -32.92 -7.10 11.75
C PHE A 186 -33.99 -7.08 12.86
N SER A 187 -34.08 -5.95 13.55
CA SER A 187 -35.23 -5.61 14.38
C SER A 187 -35.47 -4.10 14.35
N SER A 188 -36.68 -3.67 14.72
CA SER A 188 -37.06 -2.27 14.74
C SER A 188 -37.89 -1.93 15.97
N ILE A 189 -37.81 -0.67 16.38
CA ILE A 189 -38.77 -0.01 17.26
C ILE A 189 -39.53 0.96 16.36
N GLY A 190 -40.67 0.49 15.83
CA GLY A 190 -41.44 1.20 14.83
C GLY A 190 -42.24 0.24 13.94
N ALA A 191 -42.62 0.71 12.76
CA ALA A 191 -43.38 -0.06 11.78
C ALA A 191 -42.50 -0.72 10.71
N SER A 192 -41.22 -0.38 10.62
CA SER A 192 -40.28 -0.89 9.63
C SER A 192 -40.16 -2.42 9.68
N VAL A 193 -40.30 -3.05 8.53
CA VAL A 193 -40.15 -4.50 8.32
C VAL A 193 -39.03 -4.73 7.33
N PHE A 194 -38.07 -5.58 7.67
CA PHE A 194 -36.94 -5.90 6.81
C PHE A 194 -36.43 -7.32 7.04
N HIS A 195 -36.28 -8.07 5.96
CA HIS A 195 -35.74 -9.41 5.92
C HIS A 195 -34.57 -9.41 4.94
N THR A 196 -33.35 -9.60 5.45
CA THR A 196 -32.16 -9.69 4.59
C THR A 196 -32.36 -10.82 3.56
N THR A 197 -32.30 -10.48 2.28
CA THR A 197 -32.34 -11.44 1.16
C THR A 197 -31.02 -11.52 0.43
N GLN A 198 -30.26 -10.44 0.44
CA GLN A 198 -28.92 -10.35 -0.16
C GLN A 198 -28.00 -9.53 0.75
N VAL A 199 -26.73 -9.92 0.76
CA VAL A 199 -25.64 -9.24 1.45
C VAL A 199 -24.54 -9.01 0.43
N ALA A 200 -24.13 -7.76 0.23
CA ALA A 200 -23.11 -7.39 -0.73
C ALA A 200 -22.02 -6.54 -0.05
N MET A 201 -20.77 -6.99 -0.12
CA MET A 201 -19.62 -6.18 0.30
C MET A 201 -19.46 -5.01 -0.67
N ASN A 202 -19.38 -3.79 -0.14
CA ASN A 202 -19.18 -2.60 -0.95
C ASN A 202 -17.70 -2.42 -1.33
N ALA A 203 -17.47 -1.62 -2.36
CA ALA A 203 -16.11 -1.26 -2.76
C ALA A 203 -15.34 -0.64 -1.58
N GLY A 204 -14.08 -1.06 -1.42
CA GLY A 204 -13.22 -0.65 -0.31
C GLY A 204 -13.42 -1.45 0.98
N ASN A 205 -14.26 -2.49 0.98
CA ASN A 205 -14.47 -3.46 2.07
C ASN A 205 -14.68 -2.86 3.48
N GLN A 206 -15.19 -1.64 3.56
CA GLN A 206 -15.48 -0.95 4.83
C GLN A 206 -16.99 -0.86 5.12
N SER A 207 -17.82 -1.34 4.19
CA SER A 207 -19.26 -1.44 4.42
C SER A 207 -19.88 -2.60 3.66
N VAL A 208 -21.06 -3.00 4.11
CA VAL A 208 -21.89 -4.01 3.47
C VAL A 208 -23.28 -3.45 3.26
N THR A 209 -23.88 -3.75 2.12
CA THR A 209 -25.27 -3.44 1.82
C THR A 209 -26.11 -4.68 1.99
N LEU A 210 -27.12 -4.57 2.85
CA LEU A 210 -28.18 -5.53 3.04
C LEU A 210 -29.36 -5.12 2.17
N THR A 211 -29.91 -6.05 1.40
CA THR A 211 -31.10 -5.82 0.57
C THR A 211 -32.27 -6.62 1.13
N GLY A 212 -33.41 -5.96 1.34
CA GLY A 212 -34.65 -6.56 1.81
C GLY A 212 -35.44 -7.24 0.69
N ASN A 213 -36.58 -7.82 1.04
CA ASN A 213 -37.56 -8.34 0.09
C ASN A 213 -38.37 -7.19 -0.53
N PHE A 214 -38.29 -7.06 -1.85
CA PHE A 214 -38.98 -6.02 -2.61
C PHE A 214 -40.51 -5.97 -2.40
N LEU A 215 -41.17 -7.10 -2.15
CA LEU A 215 -42.63 -7.19 -2.10
C LEU A 215 -43.22 -6.99 -0.70
N SER A 216 -42.47 -7.30 0.35
CA SER A 216 -42.99 -7.37 1.72
C SER A 216 -42.35 -6.41 2.70
N ASP A 217 -41.14 -5.93 2.39
CA ASP A 217 -40.35 -5.14 3.32
C ASP A 217 -40.51 -3.66 3.02
N PHE A 218 -40.39 -2.84 4.06
CA PHE A 218 -40.44 -1.40 3.97
C PHE A 218 -39.76 -0.75 5.17
N LEU A 219 -39.09 0.38 4.95
CA LEU A 219 -38.51 1.20 6.01
C LEU A 219 -39.29 2.51 6.17
N VAL A 220 -39.57 2.88 7.41
CA VAL A 220 -40.39 4.07 7.75
C VAL A 220 -39.51 5.13 8.40
N MET A 221 -39.56 6.35 7.86
CA MET A 221 -38.79 7.49 8.35
C MET A 221 -39.03 7.70 9.86
N GLY A 222 -37.94 7.86 10.61
CA GLY A 222 -37.98 8.10 12.06
C GLY A 222 -37.97 6.85 12.93
N ASP A 223 -38.17 5.66 12.35
CA ASP A 223 -38.06 4.41 13.10
C ASP A 223 -36.62 4.15 13.54
N THR A 224 -36.46 3.61 14.75
CA THR A 224 -35.17 3.09 15.20
C THR A 224 -35.02 1.66 14.72
N ILE A 225 -33.94 1.37 14.02
CA ILE A 225 -33.63 0.03 13.51
C ILE A 225 -32.34 -0.49 14.13
N VAL A 226 -32.26 -1.80 14.29
CA VAL A 226 -31.10 -2.52 14.78
C VAL A 226 -30.74 -3.60 13.77
N VAL A 227 -29.48 -3.60 13.33
CA VAL A 227 -28.90 -4.72 12.60
C VAL A 227 -28.03 -5.52 13.55
N THR A 228 -28.25 -6.83 13.57
CA THR A 228 -27.43 -7.79 14.33
C THR A 228 -26.55 -8.59 13.37
N PHE A 229 -25.25 -8.61 13.61
CA PHE A 229 -24.31 -9.46 12.88
C PHE A 229 -23.82 -10.59 13.78
N PHE A 230 -24.09 -11.83 13.36
CA PHE A 230 -23.67 -13.05 14.02
C PHE A 230 -22.34 -13.53 13.45
N TYR A 231 -21.25 -13.07 14.05
CA TYR A 231 -19.91 -13.49 13.68
C TYR A 231 -19.66 -14.96 14.08
N VAL A 232 -19.42 -15.81 13.08
CA VAL A 232 -18.90 -17.17 13.26
C VAL A 232 -17.42 -17.21 12.87
N PRO A 233 -16.53 -17.83 13.69
CA PRO A 233 -15.09 -17.87 13.42
C PRO A 233 -14.71 -18.43 12.04
N ALA A 234 -15.54 -19.31 11.47
CA ALA A 234 -15.33 -19.87 10.13
C ALA A 234 -15.30 -18.81 9.02
N MET A 235 -15.91 -17.63 9.23
CA MET A 235 -15.85 -16.53 8.26
C MET A 235 -14.44 -15.95 8.12
N GLY A 236 -13.63 -16.02 9.18
CA GLY A 236 -12.29 -15.43 9.21
C GLY A 236 -12.29 -13.94 8.89
N VAL A 237 -13.14 -13.16 9.57
CA VAL A 237 -13.17 -11.70 9.39
C VAL A 237 -12.05 -11.07 10.22
N THR A 238 -11.12 -10.41 9.54
CA THR A 238 -10.05 -9.62 10.15
C THR A 238 -10.01 -8.23 9.55
N ASP A 239 -9.16 -7.35 10.08
CA ASP A 239 -8.71 -6.16 9.36
C ASP A 239 -7.52 -6.51 8.43
N LYS A 240 -6.86 -5.48 7.89
CA LYS A 240 -5.63 -5.64 7.11
C LYS A 240 -4.40 -6.07 7.93
N ALA A 241 -4.36 -5.70 9.21
CA ALA A 241 -3.31 -6.07 10.17
C ALA A 241 -3.40 -7.55 10.60
N GLY A 242 -4.58 -8.17 10.45
CA GLY A 242 -4.90 -9.51 10.92
C GLY A 242 -5.54 -9.57 12.30
N ASN A 243 -6.03 -8.45 12.86
CA ASN A 243 -6.83 -8.47 14.08
C ASN A 243 -8.20 -9.07 13.79
N ALA A 244 -8.59 -10.08 14.58
CA ALA A 244 -9.89 -10.73 14.41
C ALA A 244 -11.03 -9.83 14.87
N PHE A 245 -12.20 -9.99 14.24
CA PHE A 245 -13.43 -9.27 14.58
C PHE A 245 -13.73 -9.30 16.09
N ASN A 246 -14.26 -8.18 16.60
CA ASN A 246 -14.28 -7.88 18.03
C ASN A 246 -15.17 -8.81 18.89
N ALA A 247 -16.32 -9.29 18.38
CA ALA A 247 -17.25 -10.13 19.13
C ALA A 247 -18.07 -11.09 18.24
N THR A 248 -18.65 -12.14 18.85
CA THR A 248 -19.54 -13.12 18.19
C THR A 248 -20.90 -12.53 17.80
N ILE A 249 -21.43 -11.59 18.60
CA ILE A 249 -22.71 -10.93 18.33
C ILE A 249 -22.46 -9.43 18.38
N ASN A 250 -22.83 -8.74 17.31
CA ASN A 250 -22.57 -7.32 17.12
C ASN A 250 -23.86 -6.61 16.74
N PHE A 251 -24.00 -5.37 17.20
CA PHE A 251 -25.18 -4.56 16.95
C PHE A 251 -24.77 -3.23 16.33
N ALA A 252 -25.52 -2.79 15.32
CA ALA A 252 -25.60 -1.39 14.96
C ALA A 252 -27.03 -0.92 15.15
N THR A 253 -27.17 0.31 15.62
CA THR A 253 -28.45 0.99 15.77
C THR A 253 -28.41 2.27 14.94
N GLY A 254 -29.52 2.61 14.32
CA GLY A 254 -29.68 3.88 13.61
C GLY A 254 -31.13 4.25 13.45
N VAL A 255 -31.37 5.45 12.95
CA VAL A 255 -32.72 5.96 12.66
C VAL A 255 -32.88 6.00 11.14
N VAL A 256 -34.03 5.53 10.65
CA VAL A 256 -34.36 5.58 9.23
C VAL A 256 -34.50 7.05 8.80
N ALA A 257 -33.65 7.47 7.86
CA ALA A 257 -33.67 8.83 7.33
C ALA A 257 -34.80 9.02 6.31
N ALA A 258 -35.03 10.29 5.93
CA ALA A 258 -35.89 10.61 4.80
C ALA A 258 -35.37 9.95 3.49
N PRO A 259 -36.24 9.73 2.48
CA PRO A 259 -35.86 9.12 1.20
C PRO A 259 -34.66 9.77 0.49
#